data_AF-A0A2R6XHP5-F1
#
_entry.id   AF-A0A2R6XHP5-F1
#
_cell.length_a   1.000
_cell.length_b   1.000
_cell.length_c   1.000
_cell.angle_alpha   90.00
_cell.angle_beta   90.00
_cell.angle_gamma   90.00
#
_symmetry.space_group_name_H-M   'P 1'
#
loop_
_entity.id
_entity.type
_entity.pdbx_description
1 polymer ?
#
loop_
_entity_poly.entity_id
_entity_poly.type
_entity_poly.pdbx_seq_one_letter_code
_entity_poly.pdbx_strand_id
1 'polypeptide(L)'
;MALEWMVMGSAAAIEAVFLLLLTLPLPNSLARNVVKLMKAALRPLMAVIPFALFQLLDVYWKYEHRITCSGESCTTLERDRFEKSTYKGQRNGLIALCAAFLYWMIYRYVYYSEELARLEVQNNRSKKE
;
A
#
# COMPACT_ATOMS: atom_id res chain seq x y z
N MET A 1 -9.70 15.08 -6.63
CA MET A 1 -9.07 15.49 -5.36
C MET A 1 -9.62 14.85 -4.08
N ALA A 2 -10.91 14.52 -3.89
CA ALA A 2 -11.34 13.78 -2.68
C ALA A 2 -11.54 12.28 -2.98
N LEU A 3 -12.18 11.98 -4.10
CA LEU A 3 -12.47 10.61 -4.54
C LEU A 3 -11.20 9.76 -4.72
N GLU A 4 -10.15 10.31 -5.34
CA GLU A 4 -8.88 9.59 -5.57
C GLU A 4 -8.23 9.09 -4.26
N TRP A 5 -8.30 9.90 -3.21
CA TRP A 5 -7.76 9.57 -1.89
C TRP A 5 -8.68 8.63 -1.11
N MET A 6 -10.00 8.71 -1.33
CA MET A 6 -10.93 7.71 -0.80
C MET A 6 -10.68 6.34 -1.43
N VAL A 7 -10.50 6.29 -2.75
CA VAL A 7 -10.18 5.04 -3.46
C VAL A 7 -8.86 4.47 -2.95
N MET A 8 -7.80 5.29 -2.84
CA MET A 8 -6.51 4.82 -2.34
C MET A 8 -6.58 4.37 -0.87
N GLY A 9 -7.29 5.10 -0.02
CA GLY A 9 -7.51 4.71 1.37
C GLY A 9 -8.27 3.38 1.48
N SER A 10 -9.28 3.17 0.62
CA SER A 10 -10.02 1.91 0.59
C SER A 10 -9.15 0.74 0.09
N ALA A 11 -8.29 0.98 -0.91
CA ALA A 11 -7.32 -0.02 -1.36
C ALA A 11 -6.35 -0.40 -0.24
N ALA A 12 -5.77 0.59 0.46
CA ALA A 12 -4.89 0.34 1.60
C ALA A 12 -5.59 -0.43 2.73
N ALA A 13 -6.87 -0.14 2.98
CA ALA A 13 -7.66 -0.87 3.99
C ALA A 13 -7.89 -2.34 3.58
N ILE A 14 -8.21 -2.61 2.31
CA ILE A 14 -8.35 -3.97 1.78
C ILE A 14 -7.03 -4.73 1.89
N GLU A 15 -5.92 -4.09 1.53
CA GLU A 15 -4.57 -4.68 1.66
C GLU A 15 -4.22 -4.98 3.13
N ALA A 16 -4.57 -4.09 4.05
CA ALA A 16 -4.38 -4.34 5.48
C ALA A 16 -5.19 -5.55 5.97
N VAL A 17 -6.45 -5.68 5.53
CA VAL A 17 -7.28 -6.86 5.84
C VAL A 17 -6.68 -8.13 5.26
N PHE A 18 -6.13 -8.08 4.05
CA PHE A 18 -5.44 -9.21 3.43
C PHE A 18 -4.20 -9.62 4.20
N LEU A 19 -3.38 -8.67 4.65
CA LEU A 19 -2.22 -8.96 5.51
C LEU A 19 -2.64 -9.56 6.84
N LEU A 20 -3.67 -9.02 7.49
CA LEU A 20 -4.22 -9.59 8.72
C LEU A 20 -4.67 -11.04 8.50
N LEU A 21 -5.38 -11.32 7.41
CA LEU A 21 -5.83 -12.66 7.07
C LEU A 21 -4.65 -13.62 6.83
N LEU A 22 -3.56 -13.15 6.22
CA LEU A 22 -2.35 -13.95 5.98
C LEU A 22 -1.54 -14.20 7.26
N THR A 23 -1.57 -13.27 8.22
CA THR A 23 -0.87 -13.42 9.50
C THR A 23 -1.55 -14.39 10.48
N LEU A 24 -2.81 -14.75 10.23
CA LEU A 24 -3.52 -15.71 11.08
C LEU A 24 -2.97 -17.13 10.89
N PRO A 25 -2.79 -17.91 11.98
CA PRO A 25 -2.38 -19.31 11.89
C PRO A 25 -3.55 -20.16 11.36
N LEU A 26 -3.70 -20.24 10.04
CA LEU A 26 -4.73 -21.01 9.36
C LEU A 26 -4.27 -22.47 9.14
N PRO A 27 -5.19 -23.45 9.16
CA PRO A 27 -4.87 -24.83 8.81
C PRO A 27 -4.39 -24.93 7.34
N ASN A 28 -3.43 -25.82 7.08
CA ASN A 28 -2.67 -25.89 5.82
C ASN A 28 -3.51 -25.91 4.54
N SER A 29 -4.70 -26.52 4.54
CA SER A 29 -5.60 -26.53 3.38
C SER A 29 -6.29 -25.18 3.15
N LEU A 30 -6.69 -24.47 4.20
CA LEU A 30 -7.24 -23.12 4.07
C LEU A 30 -6.15 -22.13 3.65
N ALA A 31 -4.96 -22.19 4.26
CA ALA A 31 -3.86 -21.29 3.95
C ALA A 31 -3.51 -21.32 2.46
N ARG A 32 -3.45 -22.51 1.84
CA ARG A 32 -3.23 -22.66 0.40
C ARG A 32 -4.34 -22.03 -0.46
N ASN A 33 -5.59 -22.15 -0.05
CA ASN A 33 -6.71 -21.55 -0.76
C ASN A 33 -6.71 -20.03 -0.64
N VAL A 34 -6.39 -19.49 0.54
CA VAL A 34 -6.23 -18.05 0.78
C VAL A 34 -5.10 -17.49 -0.07
N VAL A 35 -3.93 -18.15 -0.11
CA VAL A 35 -2.80 -17.72 -0.96
C VAL A 35 -3.19 -17.70 -2.45
N LYS A 36 -3.91 -18.71 -2.94
CA LYS A 36 -4.40 -18.74 -4.33
C LYS A 36 -5.36 -17.58 -4.62
N LEU A 37 -6.29 -17.30 -3.71
CA LEU A 37 -7.22 -16.17 -3.81
C LEU A 37 -6.46 -14.85 -3.84
N MET A 38 -5.49 -14.66 -2.94
CA MET A 38 -4.67 -13.45 -2.88
C MET A 38 -3.85 -13.26 -4.15
N LYS A 39 -3.28 -14.33 -4.72
CA LYS A 39 -2.57 -14.25 -6.01
C LYS A 39 -3.50 -13.81 -7.15
N ALA A 40 -4.73 -14.31 -7.17
CA ALA A 40 -5.72 -13.91 -8.17
C ALA A 40 -6.12 -12.42 -7.99
N ALA A 41 -6.25 -11.96 -6.75
CA ALA A 41 -6.57 -10.57 -6.41
C ALA A 41 -5.37 -9.61 -6.62
N LEU A 42 -4.13 -10.07 -6.47
CA LEU A 42 -2.93 -9.23 -6.59
C LEU A 42 -2.71 -8.73 -8.02
N ARG A 43 -3.15 -9.52 -9.01
CA ARG A 43 -3.01 -9.20 -10.44
C ARG A 43 -3.75 -7.92 -10.84
N PRO A 44 -5.05 -7.72 -10.52
CA PRO A 44 -5.72 -6.44 -10.74
C PRO A 44 -5.21 -5.34 -9.80
N LEU A 45 -4.73 -5.68 -8.59
CA LEU A 45 -4.15 -4.72 -7.65
C LEU A 45 -2.79 -4.15 -8.08
N MET A 46 -2.13 -4.70 -9.11
CA MET A 46 -0.90 -4.10 -9.66
C MET A 46 -1.08 -2.64 -10.09
N ALA A 47 -2.29 -2.22 -10.43
CA ALA A 47 -2.62 -0.84 -10.77
C ALA A 47 -2.45 0.14 -9.58
N VAL A 48 -2.42 -0.35 -8.34
CA VAL A 48 -2.21 0.47 -7.14
C VAL A 48 -0.82 1.12 -7.17
N ILE A 49 0.21 0.43 -7.67
CA ILE A 49 1.58 0.96 -7.71
C ILE A 49 1.72 2.21 -8.60
N PRO A 50 1.39 2.16 -9.91
CA PRO A 50 1.51 3.34 -10.77
C PRO A 50 0.57 4.46 -10.30
N PHE A 51 -0.60 4.10 -9.74
CA PHE A 51 -1.53 5.08 -9.18
C PHE A 51 -0.98 5.78 -7.93
N ALA A 52 -0.34 5.03 -7.01
CA ALA A 52 0.35 5.58 -5.84
C ALA A 52 1.51 6.48 -6.24
N LEU A 53 2.31 6.06 -7.24
CA LEU A 53 3.41 6.88 -7.75
C LEU A 53 2.91 8.21 -8.34
N PHE A 54 1.84 8.16 -9.14
CA PHE A 54 1.22 9.37 -9.69
C PHE A 54 0.71 10.31 -8.60
N GLN A 55 0.05 9.77 -7.57
CA GLN A 55 -0.45 10.57 -6.45
C GLN A 55 0.69 11.17 -5.60
N LEU A 56 1.79 10.45 -5.41
CA LEU A 56 2.97 10.99 -4.73
C LEU A 56 3.59 12.14 -5.52
N LEU A 57 3.66 12.01 -6.85
CA LEU A 57 4.14 13.08 -7.71
C LEU A 57 3.21 14.30 -7.66
N ASP A 58 1.90 14.11 -7.62
CA ASP A 58 0.92 15.19 -7.45
C ASP A 58 1.06 15.90 -6.09
N VAL A 59 1.27 15.14 -5.00
CA VAL A 59 1.56 15.71 -3.67
C VAL A 59 2.87 16.48 -3.67
N TYR A 60 3.92 15.92 -4.28
CA TYR A 60 5.23 16.56 -4.40
C TYR A 60 5.14 17.87 -5.20
N TRP A 61 4.47 17.83 -6.35
CA TRP A 61 4.27 19.01 -7.19
C TRP A 61 3.52 20.12 -6.47
N LYS A 62 2.46 19.78 -5.72
CA LYS A 62 1.70 20.71 -4.88
C LYS A 62 2.49 21.25 -3.70
N TYR A 63 3.45 20.49 -3.19
CA TYR A 63 4.36 20.93 -2.13
C TYR A 63 5.36 21.95 -2.67
N GLU A 64 5.95 21.69 -3.84
CA GLU A 64 6.96 22.56 -4.45
C GLU A 64 6.37 23.90 -4.91
N HIS A 65 5.20 23.88 -5.57
CA HIS A 65 4.55 25.08 -6.10
C HIS A 65 3.72 25.84 -5.05
N ARG A 66 3.93 25.54 -3.77
CA ARG A 66 3.16 26.11 -2.69
C ARG A 66 3.73 27.47 -2.30
N ILE A 67 2.88 28.49 -2.28
CA ILE A 67 3.24 29.78 -1.71
C ILE A 67 3.47 29.58 -0.20
N THR A 68 4.71 29.76 0.25
CA THR A 68 5.13 29.66 1.64
C THR A 68 4.94 31.00 2.33
N CYS A 69 4.18 31.01 3.43
CA CYS A 69 4.15 32.17 4.32
C CYS A 69 5.32 32.06 5.29
N SER A 70 6.44 32.72 4.99
CA SER A 70 7.66 32.70 5.83
C SER A 70 8.03 34.06 6.45
N GLY A 71 7.17 35.08 6.37
CA GLY A 71 7.45 36.44 6.88
C GLY A 71 6.46 36.98 7.92
N GLU A 72 6.86 38.04 8.63
CA GLU A 72 6.06 38.78 9.64
C GLU A 72 4.75 39.39 9.08
N SER A 73 4.60 39.46 7.75
CA SER A 73 3.46 40.07 7.07
C SER A 73 2.26 39.13 6.87
N CYS A 74 2.34 37.86 7.27
CA CYS A 74 1.28 36.89 7.06
C CYS A 74 0.23 36.96 8.17
N THR A 75 -1.05 37.10 7.81
CA THR A 75 -2.14 37.17 8.80
C THR A 75 -2.34 35.81 9.50
N THR A 76 -2.87 35.81 10.73
CA THR A 76 -3.11 34.57 11.49
C THR A 76 -4.01 33.57 10.76
N LEU A 77 -4.96 34.06 9.97
CA LEU A 77 -5.84 33.26 9.11
C LEU A 77 -5.08 32.57 7.96
N GLU A 78 -4.11 33.26 7.36
CA GLU A 78 -3.30 32.70 6.27
C GLU A 78 -2.34 31.62 6.77
N ARG A 79 -1.80 31.78 7.98
CA ARG A 79 -0.99 30.77 8.66
C ARG A 79 -1.77 29.49 8.94
N ASP A 80 -2.98 29.60 9.52
CA ASP A 80 -3.84 28.43 9.79
C ASP A 80 -4.26 27.72 8.49
N ARG A 81 -4.58 28.48 7.44
CA ARG A 81 -4.87 27.90 6.12
C ARG A 81 -3.65 27.17 5.56
N PHE A 82 -2.45 27.74 5.71
CA PHE A 82 -1.20 27.11 5.28
C PHE A 82 -0.94 25.80 6.02
N GLU A 83 -1.02 25.79 7.36
CA GLU A 83 -0.78 24.58 8.16
C GLU A 83 -1.77 23.45 7.82
N LYS A 84 -3.07 23.76 7.73
CA LYS A 84 -4.11 22.79 7.35
C LYS A 84 -3.83 22.12 6.00
N SER A 85 -3.31 22.86 5.04
CA SER A 85 -3.04 22.32 3.71
C SER A 85 -1.71 21.58 3.63
N THR A 86 -0.70 21.94 4.44
CA THR A 86 0.51 21.12 4.63
C THR A 86 0.13 19.77 5.24
N TYR A 87 -0.64 19.78 6.34
CA TYR A 87 -1.10 18.57 7.01
C TYR A 87 -1.91 17.66 6.06
N LYS A 88 -2.78 18.27 5.23
CA LYS A 88 -3.53 17.53 4.20
C LYS A 88 -2.61 16.87 3.18
N GLY A 89 -1.56 17.55 2.72
CA GLY A 89 -0.57 17.00 1.78
C GLY A 89 0.24 15.86 2.40
N GLN A 90 0.74 16.03 3.63
CA GLN A 90 1.48 15.00 4.36
C GLN A 90 0.64 13.75 4.61
N ARG A 91 -0.61 13.92 5.11
CA ARG A 91 -1.54 12.80 5.33
C ARG A 91 -1.78 12.02 4.03
N ASN A 92 -2.00 12.74 2.94
CA ASN A 92 -2.21 12.14 1.63
C ASN A 92 -0.95 11.38 1.17
N GLY A 93 0.22 12.00 1.23
CA GLY A 93 1.49 11.32 0.91
C GLY A 93 1.71 10.05 1.73
N LEU A 94 1.40 10.09 3.03
CA LEU A 94 1.50 8.92 3.91
C LEU A 94 0.57 7.79 3.46
N ILE A 95 -0.69 8.07 3.11
CA ILE A 95 -1.65 7.06 2.61
C ILE A 95 -1.10 6.37 1.36
N ALA A 96 -0.52 7.12 0.42
CA ALA A 96 0.05 6.56 -0.80
C ALA A 96 1.27 5.66 -0.54
N LEU A 97 2.17 6.09 0.36
CA LEU A 97 3.31 5.27 0.78
C LEU A 97 2.86 3.99 1.50
N CYS A 98 1.86 4.10 2.39
CA CYS A 98 1.30 2.95 3.08
C CYS A 98 0.66 1.94 2.11
N ALA A 99 -0.14 2.40 1.14
CA ALA A 99 -0.73 1.53 0.12
C ALA A 99 0.35 0.78 -0.68
N ALA A 100 1.35 1.50 -1.19
CA ALA A 100 2.44 0.87 -1.93
C ALA A 100 3.23 -0.14 -1.06
N PHE A 101 3.46 0.18 0.20
CA PHE A 101 4.17 -0.70 1.14
C PHE A 101 3.36 -1.96 1.50
N LEU A 102 2.06 -1.82 1.79
CA LEU A 102 1.19 -2.96 2.10
C LEU A 102 1.06 -3.90 0.89
N TYR A 103 0.88 -3.34 -0.31
CA TYR A 103 0.92 -4.11 -1.55
C TYR A 103 2.23 -4.90 -1.69
N TRP A 104 3.38 -4.25 -1.47
CA TRP A 104 4.70 -4.90 -1.53
C TRP A 104 4.80 -6.07 -0.54
N MET A 105 4.33 -5.88 0.70
CA MET A 105 4.33 -6.92 1.73
C MET A 105 3.49 -8.13 1.31
N ILE A 106 2.29 -7.92 0.76
CA ILE A 106 1.44 -9.01 0.25
C ILE A 106 2.13 -9.73 -0.90
N TYR A 107 2.70 -8.99 -1.86
CA TYR A 107 3.44 -9.56 -2.99
C TYR A 107 4.59 -10.45 -2.53
N ARG A 108 5.39 -9.98 -1.58
CA ARG A 108 6.51 -10.74 -1.02
C ARG A 108 6.03 -11.99 -0.30
N TYR A 109 4.97 -11.89 0.51
CA TYR A 109 4.39 -13.04 1.20
C TYR A 109 3.93 -14.11 0.21
N VAL A 110 3.15 -13.73 -0.81
CA VAL A 110 2.66 -14.67 -1.83
C VAL A 110 3.84 -15.32 -2.56
N TYR A 111 4.82 -14.54 -2.98
CA TYR A 111 6.02 -15.05 -3.64
C TYR A 111 6.76 -16.10 -2.80
N TYR A 112 7.02 -15.80 -1.52
CA TYR A 112 7.69 -16.74 -0.62
C TYR A 112 6.86 -17.99 -0.34
N SER A 113 5.54 -17.85 -0.21
CA SER A 113 4.66 -19.00 0.02
C SER A 113 4.69 -19.99 -1.15
N GLU A 114 4.80 -19.51 -2.39
CA GLU A 114 4.93 -20.37 -3.56
C GLU A 114 6.31 -21.02 -3.63
N GLU A 115 7.36 -20.29 -3.28
CA GLU A 115 8.73 -20.82 -3.28
C GLU A 115 8.90 -21.92 -2.23
N LEU A 116 8.37 -21.72 -1.02
CA LEU A 116 8.35 -22.75 0.01
C LEU A 116 7.62 -24.01 -0.46
N ALA A 117 6.45 -23.87 -1.08
CA ALA A 117 5.70 -25.01 -1.61
C ALA A 117 6.47 -25.76 -2.72
N ARG A 118 7.24 -25.05 -3.56
CA ARG A 118 8.10 -25.67 -4.58
C ARG A 118 9.24 -26.46 -3.96
N LEU A 119 9.90 -25.90 -2.96
CA LEU A 119 11.01 -26.54 -2.24
C LEU A 119 10.54 -27.78 -1.48
N GLU A 120 9.35 -27.75 -0.86
CA GLU A 120 8.75 -28.92 -0.20
C GLU A 120 8.52 -30.08 -1.18
N VAL A 121 7.99 -29.78 -2.38
CA VAL A 121 7.75 -30.79 -3.42
C VAL A 121 9.07 -31.38 -3.92
N GLN A 122 10.11 -30.57 -4.11
CA GLN A 122 11.44 -31.06 -4.52
C GLN A 122 12.07 -31.96 -3.45
N ASN A 123 12.04 -31.54 -2.19
CA ASN A 123 12.56 -32.32 -1.06
C ASN A 123 11.83 -33.67 -0.90
N ASN A 124 10.52 -33.69 -1.09
CA ASN A 124 9.73 -34.92 -1.05
C ASN A 124 10.01 -35.86 -2.23
N ARG A 125 10.48 -35.36 -3.38
CA ARG A 125 10.91 -36.19 -4.51
C ARG A 125 12.29 -36.80 -4.24
N SER A 126 13.25 -36.00 -3.76
CA SER A 126 14.60 -36.49 -3.45
C SER A 126 14.63 -37.52 -2.32
N LYS A 127 13.64 -37.53 -1.40
CA LYS A 127 13.51 -38.56 -0.36
C LYS A 127 12.93 -39.90 -0.85
N LYS A 128 12.35 -39.93 -2.05
CA LYS A 128 11.72 -41.13 -2.63
C LYS A 128 12.66 -41.87 -3.59
N GLU A 129 13.72 -41.21 -4.05
CA GLU A 129 14.85 -41.79 -4.77
C GLU A 129 15.89 -42.31 -3.77
#